data_AF-A0A1I5QXQ7-F1
#
_entry.id   AF-A0A1I5QXQ7-F1
#
_cell.length_a   1.000
_cell.length_b   1.000
_cell.length_c   1.000
_cell.angle_alpha   90.00
_cell.angle_beta   90.00
_cell.angle_gamma   90.00
#
_symmetry.space_group_name_H-M   'P 1'
#
loop_
_entity.id
_entity.type
_entity.pdbx_description
1 polymer ?
#
loop_
_entity_poly.entity_id
_entity_poly.type
_entity_poly.pdbx_seq_one_letter_code
_entity_poly.pdbx_strand_id
1 'polypeptide(L)'
;MVDVDDVERRSVDAPTDLKFVGPATADAVEAAAFSAQAIADKEVSYRMLLEAGVNAGVAAKIRRHHSLAWSFDNDGDLDRRSEQVRGLQEDEAAWVASSHDEETGPADDSADARPDPTPGEESDADEAAWVEASTRAAESSTDDSAESDDAVDEETAWVADATSDDASATADGSGDPLAAEAAWRERSKPTPLTDLSGVGESYADRLAEAGVTSVRSLATASPELLSDVTGIAEERLRRWHREASEKAD
;
A
#
# COMPACT_ATOMS: atom_id res chain seq x y z
N MET A 1 -30.93 -9.07 -30.99
CA MET A 1 -30.38 -8.62 -29.71
C MET A 1 -30.02 -7.17 -29.95
N VAL A 2 -30.92 -6.26 -29.59
CA VAL A 2 -30.68 -4.82 -29.72
C VAL A 2 -29.76 -4.49 -28.56
N ASP A 3 -28.56 -4.00 -28.86
CA ASP A 3 -27.62 -3.53 -27.86
C ASP A 3 -28.21 -2.25 -27.26
N VAL A 4 -28.94 -2.41 -26.17
CA VAL A 4 -29.56 -1.32 -25.40
C VAL A 4 -28.50 -0.81 -24.40
N ASP A 5 -27.37 -0.36 -24.91
CA ASP A 5 -26.38 0.41 -24.13
C ASP A 5 -25.99 1.73 -24.83
N ASP A 6 -26.66 2.08 -25.93
CA ASP A 6 -26.60 3.42 -26.54
C ASP A 6 -27.57 4.38 -25.81
N VAL A 7 -27.47 4.42 -24.48
CA VAL A 7 -28.21 5.37 -23.65
C VAL A 7 -27.46 6.70 -23.75
N GLU A 8 -27.93 7.57 -24.64
CA GLU A 8 -27.60 9.00 -24.74
C GLU A 8 -26.20 9.36 -24.20
N ARG A 9 -25.14 9.18 -25.01
CA ARG A 9 -23.86 9.84 -24.71
C ARG A 9 -24.13 11.33 -24.71
N ARG A 10 -24.40 11.88 -23.52
CA ARG A 10 -24.63 13.31 -23.30
C ARG A 10 -23.39 14.03 -23.81
N SER A 11 -23.54 14.69 -24.96
CA SER A 11 -22.44 15.43 -25.57
C SER A 11 -21.94 16.45 -24.57
N VAL A 12 -20.63 16.41 -24.31
CA VAL A 12 -19.96 17.35 -23.42
C VAL A 12 -19.15 18.28 -24.32
N ASP A 13 -19.58 19.54 -24.41
CA ASP A 13 -18.98 20.53 -25.31
C ASP A 13 -17.82 21.25 -24.61
N ALA A 14 -18.03 21.67 -23.36
CA ALA A 14 -17.01 22.37 -22.57
C ALA A 14 -16.27 21.42 -21.62
N PRO A 15 -14.94 21.53 -21.47
CA PRO A 15 -14.16 20.71 -20.53
C PRO A 15 -14.61 20.91 -19.07
N THR A 16 -15.07 22.10 -18.70
CA THR A 16 -15.60 22.41 -17.36
C THR A 16 -16.92 21.73 -17.03
N ASP A 17 -17.64 21.17 -18.01
CA ASP A 17 -18.84 20.37 -17.76
C ASP A 17 -18.50 18.98 -17.18
N LEU A 18 -17.23 18.55 -17.30
CA LEU A 18 -16.74 17.32 -16.72
C LEU A 18 -16.48 17.49 -15.23
N LYS A 19 -16.84 16.45 -14.46
CA LYS A 19 -16.65 16.48 -13.02
C LYS A 19 -15.17 16.53 -12.69
N PHE A 20 -14.82 17.44 -11.77
CA PHE A 20 -13.45 17.70 -11.32
C PHE A 20 -12.56 18.45 -12.33
N VAL A 21 -13.11 18.95 -13.44
CA VAL A 21 -12.41 19.87 -14.34
C VAL A 21 -12.74 21.32 -13.96
N GLY A 22 -11.76 22.03 -13.41
CA GLY A 22 -11.86 23.47 -13.16
C GLY A 22 -11.35 24.30 -14.35
N PRO A 23 -11.50 25.64 -14.34
CA PRO A 23 -11.07 26.52 -15.43
C PRO A 23 -9.58 26.34 -15.77
N ALA A 24 -8.69 26.29 -14.78
CA ALA A 24 -7.26 26.06 -15.02
C ALA A 24 -6.95 24.67 -15.65
N THR A 25 -7.78 23.66 -15.36
CA THR A 25 -7.66 22.34 -15.99
C THR A 25 -8.24 22.34 -17.40
N ALA A 26 -9.33 23.09 -17.61
CA ALA A 26 -9.89 23.31 -18.94
C ALA A 26 -8.89 24.00 -19.87
N ASP A 27 -8.20 25.05 -19.41
CA ASP A 27 -7.15 25.73 -20.17
C ASP A 27 -6.04 24.75 -20.59
N ALA A 28 -5.60 23.87 -19.68
CA ALA A 28 -4.58 22.86 -19.96
C ALA A 28 -5.06 21.80 -20.98
N VAL A 29 -6.32 21.35 -20.85
CA VAL A 29 -6.95 20.39 -21.76
C VAL A 29 -7.12 20.99 -23.16
N GLU A 30 -7.55 22.25 -23.26
CA GLU A 30 -7.70 22.99 -24.52
C GLU A 30 -6.34 23.28 -25.18
N ALA A 31 -5.33 23.65 -24.39
CA ALA A 31 -3.97 23.86 -24.88
C ALA A 31 -3.36 22.59 -25.49
N ALA A 32 -3.71 21.42 -24.96
CA ALA A 32 -3.33 20.12 -25.50
C ALA A 32 -4.26 19.60 -26.61
N ALA A 33 -5.23 20.42 -27.06
CA ALA A 33 -6.20 20.12 -28.11
C ALA A 33 -7.08 18.88 -27.85
N PHE A 34 -7.30 18.53 -26.58
CA PHE A 34 -8.24 17.49 -26.20
C PHE A 34 -9.65 18.08 -26.07
N SER A 35 -10.65 17.41 -26.66
CA SER A 35 -12.04 17.79 -26.45
C SER A 35 -12.57 17.22 -25.13
N ALA A 36 -13.56 17.90 -24.55
CA ALA A 36 -14.29 17.38 -23.38
C ALA A 36 -14.94 16.02 -23.69
N GLN A 37 -15.43 15.87 -24.93
CA GLN A 37 -15.98 14.64 -25.44
C GLN A 37 -14.95 13.50 -25.48
N ALA A 38 -13.70 13.74 -25.88
CA ALA A 38 -12.64 12.72 -25.89
C ALA A 38 -12.33 12.17 -24.48
N ILE A 39 -12.44 13.02 -23.44
CA ILE A 39 -12.31 12.57 -22.05
C ILE A 39 -13.53 11.72 -21.64
N ALA A 40 -14.74 12.10 -22.06
CA ALA A 40 -15.95 11.33 -21.79
C ALA A 40 -15.95 9.96 -22.49
N ASP A 41 -15.45 9.91 -23.73
CA ASP A 41 -15.32 8.71 -24.56
C ASP A 41 -14.08 7.86 -24.22
N LYS A 42 -13.28 8.29 -23.24
CA LYS A 42 -12.10 7.58 -22.70
C LYS A 42 -10.95 7.46 -23.70
N GLU A 43 -10.88 8.38 -24.66
CA GLU A 43 -9.79 8.47 -25.64
C GLU A 43 -8.56 9.21 -25.08
N VAL A 44 -8.65 9.71 -23.85
CA VAL A 44 -7.56 10.38 -23.13
C VAL A 44 -7.09 9.52 -21.96
N SER A 45 -5.77 9.36 -21.81
CA SER A 45 -5.18 8.61 -20.69
C SER A 45 -4.70 9.54 -19.56
N TYR A 46 -4.47 8.98 -18.37
CA TYR A 46 -3.91 9.72 -17.23
C TYR A 46 -2.56 10.39 -17.58
N ARG A 47 -1.68 9.69 -18.30
CA ARG A 47 -0.40 10.25 -18.74
C ARG A 47 -0.56 11.43 -19.68
N MET A 48 -1.52 11.37 -20.62
CA MET A 48 -1.82 12.48 -21.52
C MET A 48 -2.33 13.72 -20.76
N LEU A 49 -3.12 13.53 -19.69
CA LEU A 49 -3.53 14.65 -18.83
C LEU A 49 -2.34 15.28 -18.10
N LEU A 50 -1.41 14.48 -17.58
CA LEU A 50 -0.20 15.00 -16.92
C LEU A 50 0.71 15.76 -17.90
N GLU A 51 0.87 15.23 -19.12
CA GLU A 51 1.68 15.85 -20.17
C GLU A 51 1.06 17.17 -20.68
N ALA A 52 -0.28 17.27 -20.68
CA ALA A 52 -1.00 18.52 -20.91
C ALA A 52 -0.81 19.56 -19.78
N GLY A 53 -0.12 19.22 -18.70
CA GLY A 53 0.09 20.10 -17.56
C GLY A 53 -1.07 20.12 -16.57
N VAL A 54 -1.99 19.15 -16.63
CA VAL A 54 -3.03 19.00 -15.61
C VAL A 54 -2.39 18.56 -14.30
N ASN A 55 -2.75 19.21 -13.20
CA ASN A 55 -2.28 18.85 -11.88
C ASN A 55 -2.54 17.36 -11.55
N ALA A 56 -1.54 16.65 -11.05
CA ALA A 56 -1.60 15.21 -10.81
C ALA A 56 -2.78 14.77 -9.93
N GLY A 57 -3.12 15.53 -8.88
CA GLY A 57 -4.25 15.22 -8.02
C GLY A 57 -5.60 15.38 -8.71
N VAL A 58 -5.70 16.32 -9.65
CA VAL A 58 -6.90 16.54 -10.47
C VAL A 58 -7.00 15.47 -11.54
N ALA A 59 -5.92 15.18 -12.26
CA ALA A 59 -5.84 14.10 -13.24
C ALA A 59 -6.21 12.73 -12.62
N ALA A 60 -5.80 12.46 -11.39
CA ALA A 60 -6.18 11.25 -10.66
C ALA A 60 -7.69 11.18 -10.37
N LYS A 61 -8.32 12.29 -10.00
CA LYS A 61 -9.78 12.36 -9.78
C LYS A 61 -10.55 12.18 -11.09
N ILE A 62 -10.11 12.83 -12.17
CA ILE A 62 -10.69 12.68 -13.51
C ILE A 62 -10.58 11.23 -13.97
N ARG A 63 -9.40 10.61 -13.87
CA ARG A 63 -9.18 9.19 -14.20
C ARG A 63 -10.14 8.27 -13.45
N ARG A 64 -10.25 8.43 -12.13
CA ARG A 64 -11.14 7.59 -11.30
C ARG A 64 -12.61 7.78 -11.67
N HIS A 65 -13.01 9.01 -11.98
CA HIS A 65 -14.42 9.31 -12.27
C HIS A 65 -14.84 8.89 -13.68
N HIS A 66 -13.98 9.13 -14.68
CA HIS A 66 -14.24 8.81 -16.09
C HIS A 66 -13.67 7.44 -16.50
N SER A 67 -13.11 6.69 -15.55
CA SER A 67 -12.51 5.36 -15.78
C SER A 67 -11.46 5.37 -16.90
N LEU A 68 -10.62 6.41 -16.96
CA LEU A 68 -9.60 6.55 -17.99
C LEU A 68 -8.48 5.52 -17.81
N ALA A 69 -7.91 5.08 -18.94
CA ALA A 69 -6.70 4.27 -18.96
C ALA A 69 -5.52 5.03 -18.34
N TRP A 70 -4.57 4.30 -17.75
CA TRP A 70 -3.36 4.90 -17.18
C TRP A 70 -2.45 5.46 -18.29
N SER A 71 -2.22 4.65 -19.31
CA SER A 71 -1.53 4.97 -20.57
C SER A 71 -2.12 4.10 -21.69
N PHE A 72 -1.98 4.51 -22.95
CA PHE A 72 -2.29 3.67 -24.12
C PHE A 72 -1.08 2.87 -24.62
N ASP A 73 0.12 3.35 -24.30
CA ASP A 73 1.37 2.67 -24.63
C ASP A 73 1.76 1.78 -23.44
N ASN A 74 1.63 0.47 -23.62
CA ASN A 74 2.11 -0.57 -22.70
C ASN A 74 3.38 -1.26 -23.24
N ASP A 75 3.70 -1.04 -24.52
CA ASP A 75 4.77 -1.71 -25.26
C ASP A 75 6.17 -1.20 -24.88
N GLY A 76 6.29 -0.04 -24.21
CA GLY A 76 7.58 0.48 -23.71
C GLY A 76 7.66 0.73 -22.20
N ASP A 77 6.54 0.66 -21.46
CA ASP A 77 6.55 0.86 -20.00
C ASP A 77 7.13 -0.38 -19.30
N LEU A 78 6.81 -1.58 -19.79
CA LEU A 78 7.31 -2.84 -19.22
C LEU A 78 8.81 -3.02 -19.45
N ASP A 79 9.34 -2.71 -20.63
CA ASP A 79 10.78 -2.80 -20.92
C ASP A 79 11.60 -1.84 -20.05
N ARG A 80 11.19 -0.57 -19.98
CA ARG A 80 11.85 0.42 -19.11
C ARG A 80 11.79 0.02 -17.63
N ARG A 81 10.64 -0.49 -17.15
CA ARG A 81 10.50 -0.93 -15.76
C ARG A 81 11.32 -2.19 -15.49
N SER A 82 11.41 -3.10 -16.44
CA SER A 82 12.28 -4.29 -16.35
C SER A 82 13.76 -3.89 -16.25
N GLU A 83 14.20 -2.87 -16.99
CA GLU A 83 15.56 -2.34 -16.91
C GLU A 83 15.84 -1.60 -15.59
N GLN A 84 14.81 -0.96 -15.03
CA GLN A 84 14.90 -0.24 -13.75
C GLN A 84 14.84 -1.18 -12.53
N VAL A 85 14.23 -2.36 -12.68
CA VAL A 85 14.23 -3.41 -11.66
C VAL A 85 15.57 -4.15 -11.74
N ARG A 86 16.55 -3.70 -10.95
CA ARG A 86 17.73 -4.51 -10.61
C ARG A 86 17.52 -5.21 -9.27
N GLY A 87 17.98 -6.46 -9.17
CA GLY A 87 18.08 -7.18 -7.90
C GLY A 87 17.09 -8.34 -7.70
N LEU A 88 16.71 -9.07 -8.76
CA LEU A 88 16.08 -10.37 -8.56
C LEU A 88 17.11 -11.27 -7.84
N GLN A 89 16.83 -11.61 -6.58
CA GLN A 89 17.74 -12.45 -5.80
C GLN A 89 17.77 -13.85 -6.41
N GLU A 90 18.86 -14.58 -6.21
CA GLU A 90 19.08 -15.92 -6.78
C GLU A 90 17.96 -16.91 -6.41
N ASP A 91 17.38 -16.77 -5.23
CA ASP A 91 16.23 -17.55 -4.77
C ASP A 91 14.95 -17.25 -5.58
N GLU A 92 14.71 -15.99 -5.93
CA GLU A 92 13.55 -15.58 -6.73
C GLU A 92 13.75 -15.96 -8.21
N ALA A 93 14.98 -15.87 -8.72
CA ALA A 93 15.32 -16.32 -10.06
C ALA A 93 15.14 -17.85 -10.23
N ALA A 94 15.52 -18.63 -9.20
CA ALA A 94 15.29 -20.07 -9.18
C ALA A 94 13.78 -20.42 -9.18
N TRP A 95 12.96 -19.65 -8.48
CA TRP A 95 11.51 -19.83 -8.43
C TRP A 95 10.83 -19.49 -9.77
N VAL A 96 11.27 -18.43 -10.46
CA VAL A 96 10.76 -18.06 -11.79
C VAL A 96 11.16 -19.07 -12.86
N ALA A 97 12.40 -19.57 -12.83
CA ALA A 97 12.88 -20.61 -13.75
C ALA A 97 12.09 -21.91 -13.59
N SER A 98 11.81 -22.32 -12.35
CA SER A 98 11.00 -23.51 -12.06
C SER A 98 9.55 -23.36 -12.52
N SER A 99 9.02 -22.13 -12.56
CA SER A 99 7.63 -21.84 -12.98
C SER A 99 7.48 -21.69 -14.51
N HIS A 100 8.57 -21.51 -15.26
CA HIS A 100 8.55 -21.39 -16.73
C HIS A 100 8.83 -22.74 -17.44
N ASP A 101 9.37 -23.74 -16.73
CA ASP A 101 9.67 -25.07 -17.27
C ASP A 101 8.48 -26.04 -17.13
N GLU A 102 7.25 -25.62 -17.41
CA GLU A 102 6.09 -26.56 -17.45
C GLU A 102 5.14 -26.38 -18.65
N GLU A 103 5.46 -25.58 -19.67
CA GLU A 103 4.67 -25.64 -20.92
C GLU A 103 5.45 -25.15 -22.17
N THR A 104 6.21 -26.04 -22.81
CA THR A 104 6.37 -26.09 -24.29
C THR A 104 6.85 -27.48 -24.70
N GLY A 105 6.01 -28.50 -24.47
CA GLY A 105 6.20 -29.80 -25.11
C GLY A 105 5.89 -29.69 -26.61
N PRO A 106 6.74 -30.22 -27.53
CA PRO A 106 6.39 -30.24 -28.94
C PRO A 106 5.18 -31.14 -29.14
N ALA A 107 4.19 -30.63 -29.88
CA ALA A 107 3.05 -31.41 -30.34
C ALA A 107 3.54 -32.60 -31.17
N ASP A 108 3.48 -33.80 -30.59
CA ASP A 108 3.58 -35.06 -31.33
C ASP A 108 2.26 -35.83 -31.17
N ASP A 109 1.61 -36.01 -32.30
CA ASP A 109 0.34 -36.68 -32.53
C ASP A 109 0.55 -38.20 -32.40
N SER A 110 -0.01 -38.84 -31.37
CA SER A 110 -0.59 -40.20 -31.48
C SER A 110 -1.10 -40.80 -30.16
N ALA A 111 -2.39 -41.14 -30.18
CA ALA A 111 -3.05 -42.32 -29.61
C ALA A 111 -3.04 -42.59 -28.09
N ASP A 112 -4.19 -42.29 -27.48
CA ASP A 112 -5.06 -43.21 -26.73
C ASP A 112 -4.40 -44.27 -25.82
N ALA A 113 -4.32 -43.97 -24.52
CA ALA A 113 -4.52 -44.93 -23.43
C ALA A 113 -4.72 -44.21 -22.09
N ARG A 114 -5.96 -44.13 -21.62
CA ARG A 114 -6.24 -43.85 -20.19
C ARG A 114 -6.06 -45.15 -19.39
N PRO A 115 -5.42 -45.09 -18.21
CA PRO A 115 -5.86 -45.90 -17.09
C PRO A 115 -6.25 -45.06 -15.87
N ASP A 116 -7.27 -45.57 -15.19
CA ASP A 116 -7.97 -45.12 -13.97
C ASP A 116 -7.10 -44.54 -12.83
N PRO A 117 -7.61 -43.53 -12.09
CA PRO A 117 -7.07 -43.16 -10.78
C PRO A 117 -7.61 -44.11 -9.69
N THR A 118 -6.73 -44.91 -9.10
CA THR A 118 -7.01 -45.61 -7.83
C THR A 118 -6.99 -44.62 -6.66
N PRO A 119 -7.92 -44.69 -5.69
CA PRO A 119 -7.85 -43.90 -4.47
C PRO A 119 -6.95 -44.61 -3.45
N GLY A 120 -5.88 -43.95 -3.00
CA GLY A 120 -4.97 -44.49 -1.99
C GLY A 120 -4.20 -43.39 -1.27
N GLU A 121 -4.69 -43.05 -0.08
CA GLU A 121 -4.00 -42.58 1.13
C GLU A 121 -2.55 -42.02 1.01
N GLU A 122 -2.38 -40.71 1.23
CA GLU A 122 -1.13 -40.06 1.68
C GLU A 122 -1.53 -38.88 2.60
N SER A 123 -1.73 -39.12 3.90
CA SER A 123 -0.81 -38.88 5.02
C SER A 123 -0.44 -37.40 5.25
N ASP A 124 -1.15 -36.77 6.20
CA ASP A 124 -0.77 -35.55 6.91
C ASP A 124 0.63 -35.68 7.56
N ALA A 125 1.68 -35.20 6.89
CA ALA A 125 3.03 -35.15 7.46
C ALA A 125 3.87 -33.93 7.04
N ASP A 126 3.28 -32.91 6.41
CA ASP A 126 4.02 -31.76 5.85
C ASP A 126 3.70 -30.42 6.54
N GLU A 127 3.21 -30.43 7.78
CA GLU A 127 2.89 -29.21 8.54
C GLU A 127 3.81 -28.97 9.77
N ALA A 128 4.99 -29.61 9.83
CA ALA A 128 5.91 -29.46 10.97
C ALA A 128 7.29 -28.86 10.62
N ALA A 129 7.58 -28.60 9.34
CA ALA A 129 8.91 -28.15 8.90
C ALA A 129 9.13 -26.62 8.96
N TRP A 130 8.07 -25.82 9.12
CA TRP A 130 8.14 -24.36 8.98
C TRP A 130 8.54 -23.61 10.25
N VAL A 131 8.56 -24.25 11.42
CA VAL A 131 8.82 -23.55 12.70
C VAL A 131 10.30 -23.62 13.16
N GLU A 132 11.08 -24.62 12.72
CA GLU A 132 12.46 -24.81 13.22
C GLU A 132 13.55 -24.05 12.43
N ALA A 133 13.21 -23.39 11.33
CA ALA A 133 14.17 -22.56 10.56
C ALA A 133 14.32 -21.14 11.13
N SER A 134 13.34 -20.64 11.89
CA SER A 134 13.34 -19.24 12.34
C SER A 134 14.18 -18.96 13.60
N THR A 135 14.70 -19.98 14.30
CA THR A 135 15.33 -19.79 15.62
C THR A 135 16.82 -20.11 15.68
N ARG A 136 17.52 -20.24 14.53
CA ARG A 136 18.97 -20.52 14.48
C ARG A 136 19.75 -19.51 13.64
N ALA A 137 19.48 -18.22 13.83
CA ALA A 137 20.27 -17.12 13.28
C ALA A 137 20.68 -16.10 14.37
N ALA A 138 20.66 -16.52 15.64
CA ALA A 138 21.32 -15.81 16.71
C ALA A 138 22.48 -16.70 17.16
N GLU A 139 23.69 -16.29 16.78
CA GLU A 139 24.96 -16.38 17.52
C GLU A 139 26.19 -16.91 16.76
N SER A 140 27.06 -15.97 16.35
CA SER A 140 28.52 -16.08 16.39
C SER A 140 29.17 -14.73 16.06
N SER A 141 29.69 -14.07 17.08
CA SER A 141 30.63 -12.94 16.99
C SER A 141 31.96 -13.35 16.35
N THR A 142 32.62 -12.47 15.60
CA THR A 142 34.08 -12.26 15.74
C THR A 142 34.56 -10.93 15.15
N ASP A 143 35.46 -10.33 15.92
CA ASP A 143 36.24 -9.10 15.80
C ASP A 143 37.30 -9.17 14.68
N ASP A 144 37.51 -8.11 13.89
CA ASP A 144 38.84 -7.71 13.41
C ASP A 144 38.86 -6.23 12.97
N SER A 145 40.01 -5.59 13.18
CA SER A 145 40.23 -4.15 13.18
C SER A 145 40.67 -3.58 11.83
N ALA A 146 40.33 -2.30 11.62
CA ALA A 146 41.02 -1.24 10.86
C ALA A 146 41.88 -1.60 9.63
N GLU A 147 41.60 -0.94 8.49
CA GLU A 147 42.47 0.08 7.86
C GLU A 147 41.76 0.70 6.64
N SER A 148 41.66 2.04 6.65
CA SER A 148 41.86 2.96 5.53
C SER A 148 41.39 2.60 4.10
N ASP A 149 40.28 3.22 3.66
CA ASP A 149 40.26 4.06 2.45
C ASP A 149 39.10 5.08 2.49
N ASP A 150 39.48 6.36 2.56
CA ASP A 150 38.60 7.51 2.36
C ASP A 150 38.49 7.73 0.84
N ALA A 151 37.56 7.03 0.22
CA ALA A 151 37.07 7.39 -1.11
C ALA A 151 35.75 8.13 -0.89
N VAL A 152 35.81 9.45 -1.01
CA VAL A 152 34.64 10.32 -1.10
C VAL A 152 33.84 9.93 -2.33
N ASP A 153 32.87 9.05 -2.12
CA ASP A 153 31.91 8.66 -3.11
C ASP A 153 31.06 9.89 -3.48
N GLU A 154 31.00 10.15 -4.78
CA GLU A 154 30.46 11.31 -5.46
C GLU A 154 28.92 11.43 -5.37
N GLU A 155 28.31 10.69 -4.44
CA GLU A 155 26.87 10.59 -4.20
C GLU A 155 26.33 11.58 -3.15
N THR A 156 27.05 12.70 -2.95
CA THR A 156 26.59 13.84 -2.12
C THR A 156 26.29 15.11 -2.93
N ALA A 157 26.27 15.02 -4.26
CA ALA A 157 25.95 16.16 -5.12
C ALA A 157 24.45 16.55 -5.13
N TRP A 158 23.54 15.63 -4.80
CA TRP A 158 22.08 15.89 -4.85
C TRP A 158 21.52 16.66 -3.64
N VAL A 159 22.29 16.82 -2.56
CA VAL A 159 21.86 17.58 -1.37
C VAL A 159 22.31 19.05 -1.43
N ALA A 160 23.26 19.38 -2.31
CA ALA A 160 23.84 20.73 -2.38
C ALA A 160 23.10 21.71 -3.32
N ASP A 161 22.24 21.24 -4.23
CA ASP A 161 21.56 22.09 -5.22
C ASP A 161 20.25 22.73 -4.68
N ALA A 162 19.75 22.31 -3.51
CA ALA A 162 18.52 22.85 -2.93
C ALA A 162 18.75 24.07 -2.02
N THR A 163 19.97 24.58 -1.90
CA THR A 163 20.27 25.75 -1.06
C THR A 163 20.87 26.90 -1.87
N SER A 164 20.07 27.50 -2.76
CA SER A 164 20.23 28.91 -3.10
C SER A 164 18.91 29.50 -3.55
N ASP A 165 18.54 30.56 -2.83
CA ASP A 165 17.46 31.53 -3.11
C ASP A 165 16.00 31.04 -3.03
N ASP A 166 15.36 31.24 -1.86
CA ASP A 166 14.34 32.31 -1.70
C ASP A 166 13.74 32.34 -0.28
N ALA A 167 13.76 33.54 0.31
CA ALA A 167 12.88 34.09 1.36
C ALA A 167 12.55 33.29 2.66
N SER A 168 13.31 33.61 3.71
CA SER A 168 12.88 33.87 5.11
C SER A 168 11.53 33.30 5.58
N ALA A 169 11.57 32.08 6.11
CA ALA A 169 10.73 31.68 7.24
C ALA A 169 11.63 31.16 8.35
N THR A 170 11.96 32.01 9.33
CA THR A 170 12.71 31.60 10.53
C THR A 170 11.79 30.80 11.45
N ALA A 171 11.55 29.54 11.11
CA ALA A 171 11.52 28.51 12.13
C ALA A 171 12.98 28.10 12.28
N ASP A 172 13.63 28.48 13.39
CA ASP A 172 14.98 28.02 13.70
C ASP A 172 14.95 26.49 13.75
N GLY A 173 15.29 25.87 12.62
CA GLY A 173 15.23 24.43 12.37
C GLY A 173 16.28 23.65 13.14
N SER A 174 16.72 24.16 14.30
CA SER A 174 17.57 23.46 15.26
C SER A 174 16.80 22.42 16.08
N GLY A 175 15.52 22.18 15.74
CA GLY A 175 14.76 21.07 16.27
C GLY A 175 15.28 19.77 15.67
N ASP A 176 15.95 18.97 16.48
CA ASP A 176 16.28 17.59 16.18
C ASP A 176 15.05 16.91 15.52
N PRO A 177 15.18 16.38 14.28
CA PRO A 177 14.03 15.87 13.53
C PRO A 177 13.36 14.71 14.26
N LEU A 178 14.12 13.92 15.03
CA LEU A 178 13.55 12.89 15.90
C LEU A 178 12.74 13.49 17.05
N ALA A 179 13.15 14.61 17.64
CA ALA A 179 12.38 15.34 18.64
C ALA A 179 11.10 15.96 18.06
N ALA A 180 11.15 16.48 16.84
CA ALA A 180 9.98 16.99 16.13
C ALA A 180 8.98 15.87 15.81
N GLU A 181 9.47 14.74 15.30
CA GLU A 181 8.64 13.55 15.07
C GLU A 181 8.09 12.95 16.37
N ALA A 182 8.89 12.88 17.43
CA ALA A 182 8.46 12.38 18.73
C ALA A 182 7.33 13.25 19.31
N ALA A 183 7.45 14.57 19.16
CA ALA A 183 6.39 15.51 19.58
C ALA A 183 5.10 15.32 18.78
N TRP A 184 5.18 14.98 17.49
CA TRP A 184 4.01 14.67 16.66
C TRP A 184 3.39 13.32 17.00
N ARG A 185 4.21 12.29 17.25
CA ARG A 185 3.74 10.98 17.73
C ARG A 185 3.05 11.12 19.08
N GLU A 186 3.63 11.86 20.02
CA GLU A 186 3.05 12.09 21.35
C GLU A 186 1.66 12.74 21.26
N ARG A 187 1.50 13.75 20.39
CA ARG A 187 0.19 14.39 20.17
C ARG A 187 -0.82 13.50 19.46
N SER A 188 -0.35 12.50 18.73
CA SER A 188 -1.20 11.58 17.95
C SER A 188 -1.42 10.25 18.66
N LYS A 189 -0.89 10.06 19.88
CA LYS A 189 -1.07 8.84 20.66
C LYS A 189 -2.55 8.72 21.06
N PRO A 190 -3.20 7.59 20.74
CA PRO A 190 -4.56 7.35 21.17
C PRO A 190 -4.61 7.20 22.70
N THR A 191 -5.72 7.62 23.32
CA THR A 191 -5.91 7.55 24.78
C THR A 191 -5.72 6.10 25.27
N PRO A 192 -4.78 5.84 26.21
CA PRO A 192 -4.47 4.50 26.67
C PRO A 192 -5.60 3.93 27.55
N LEU A 193 -5.73 2.61 27.63
CA LEU A 193 -6.77 1.96 28.45
C LEU A 193 -6.62 2.19 29.95
N THR A 194 -5.40 2.48 30.42
CA THR A 194 -5.12 2.76 31.84
C THR A 194 -5.77 4.05 32.35
N ASP A 195 -6.31 4.88 31.46
CA ASP A 195 -7.12 6.05 31.80
C ASP A 195 -8.57 5.69 32.22
N LEU A 196 -9.00 4.44 31.97
CA LEU A 196 -10.32 3.93 32.37
C LEU A 196 -10.33 3.47 33.83
N SER A 197 -11.40 3.81 34.54
CA SER A 197 -11.55 3.51 35.95
C SER A 197 -11.61 1.99 36.21
N GLY A 198 -10.59 1.49 36.90
CA GLY A 198 -10.49 0.08 37.27
C GLY A 198 -9.89 -0.82 36.19
N VAL A 199 -9.38 -0.27 35.08
CA VAL A 199 -8.46 -0.99 34.17
C VAL A 199 -7.03 -0.72 34.64
N GLY A 200 -6.46 -1.68 35.37
CA GLY A 200 -5.02 -1.66 35.68
C GLY A 200 -4.19 -2.27 34.55
N GLU A 201 -2.88 -2.17 34.66
CA GLU A 201 -1.89 -2.64 33.67
C GLU A 201 -2.11 -4.11 33.29
N SER A 202 -2.40 -4.98 34.25
CA SER A 202 -2.66 -6.41 33.95
C SER A 202 -3.91 -6.66 33.10
N TYR A 203 -4.92 -5.78 33.18
CA TYR A 203 -6.10 -5.88 32.32
C TYR A 203 -5.87 -5.19 30.98
N ALA A 204 -5.11 -4.09 30.95
CA ALA A 204 -4.69 -3.44 29.73
C ALA A 204 -3.82 -4.37 28.87
N ASP A 205 -2.91 -5.13 29.49
CA ASP A 205 -2.05 -6.10 28.83
C ASP A 205 -2.87 -7.23 28.17
N ARG A 206 -3.82 -7.82 28.90
CA ARG A 206 -4.75 -8.82 28.32
C ARG A 206 -5.61 -8.28 27.18
N LEU A 207 -6.00 -7.00 27.25
CA LEU A 207 -6.75 -6.35 26.17
C LEU A 207 -5.85 -6.05 24.98
N ALA A 208 -4.58 -5.72 25.21
CA ALA A 208 -3.57 -5.52 24.16
C ALA A 208 -3.26 -6.82 23.41
N GLU A 209 -3.19 -7.97 24.10
CA GLU A 209 -3.07 -9.30 23.48
C GLU A 209 -4.27 -9.61 22.56
N ALA A 210 -5.45 -9.05 22.86
CA ALA A 210 -6.65 -9.13 22.00
C ALA A 210 -6.73 -8.02 20.93
N GLY A 211 -5.66 -7.22 20.75
CA GLY A 211 -5.59 -6.13 19.78
C GLY A 211 -6.25 -4.81 20.21
N VAL A 212 -6.72 -4.72 21.46
CA VAL A 212 -7.38 -3.53 22.00
C VAL A 212 -6.40 -2.74 22.88
N THR A 213 -5.72 -1.77 22.28
CA THR A 213 -4.67 -0.95 22.93
C THR A 213 -5.08 0.49 23.24
N SER A 214 -6.32 0.89 22.96
CA SER A 214 -6.81 2.25 23.21
C SER A 214 -8.28 2.32 23.57
N VAL A 215 -8.69 3.42 24.24
CA VAL A 215 -10.09 3.69 24.63
C VAL A 215 -11.03 3.66 23.42
N ARG A 216 -10.66 4.30 22.31
CA ARG A 216 -11.46 4.29 21.06
C ARG A 216 -11.62 2.88 20.47
N SER A 217 -10.59 2.05 20.58
CA SER A 217 -10.64 0.66 20.11
C SER A 217 -11.58 -0.16 21.00
N LEU A 218 -11.53 0.05 22.32
CA LEU A 218 -12.46 -0.59 23.26
C LEU A 218 -13.92 -0.14 23.05
N ALA A 219 -14.16 1.12 22.70
CA ALA A 219 -15.48 1.67 22.45
C ALA A 219 -16.18 1.10 21.19
N THR A 220 -15.41 0.50 20.29
CA THR A 220 -15.93 -0.11 19.04
C THR A 220 -15.86 -1.63 19.04
N ALA A 221 -15.13 -2.22 19.99
CA ALA A 221 -15.01 -3.66 20.16
C ALA A 221 -16.24 -4.27 20.85
N SER A 222 -16.53 -5.54 20.56
CA SER A 222 -17.67 -6.23 21.18
C SER A 222 -17.27 -6.85 22.53
N PRO A 223 -17.92 -6.49 23.66
CA PRO A 223 -17.55 -6.98 25.00
C PRO A 223 -17.75 -8.50 25.16
N GLU A 224 -18.68 -9.10 24.40
CA GLU A 224 -18.93 -10.55 24.43
C GLU A 224 -17.78 -11.32 23.81
N LEU A 225 -17.29 -10.88 22.64
CA LEU A 225 -16.13 -11.46 21.98
C LEU A 225 -14.85 -11.26 22.81
N LEU A 226 -14.69 -10.09 23.42
CA LEU A 226 -13.55 -9.85 24.31
C LEU A 226 -13.59 -10.73 25.56
N SER A 227 -14.77 -11.06 26.07
CA SER A 227 -14.90 -11.97 27.22
C SER A 227 -14.37 -13.36 26.88
N ASP A 228 -14.68 -13.85 25.68
CA ASP A 228 -14.22 -15.16 25.19
C ASP A 228 -12.69 -15.18 25.01
N VAL A 229 -12.15 -14.16 24.34
CA VAL A 229 -10.71 -14.08 24.01
C VAL A 229 -9.84 -13.79 25.25
N THR A 230 -10.26 -12.87 26.12
CA THR A 230 -9.42 -12.40 27.24
C THR A 230 -9.69 -13.13 28.56
N GLY A 231 -10.77 -13.91 28.63
CA GLY A 231 -11.26 -14.54 29.87
C GLY A 231 -11.70 -13.53 30.95
N ILE A 232 -11.86 -12.26 30.60
CA ILE A 232 -12.36 -11.23 31.52
C ILE A 232 -13.88 -11.31 31.57
N ALA A 233 -14.47 -11.22 32.76
CA ALA A 233 -15.93 -11.24 32.92
C ALA A 233 -16.61 -10.17 32.06
N GLU A 234 -17.55 -10.60 31.22
CA GLU A 234 -18.29 -9.76 30.28
C GLU A 234 -18.93 -8.52 30.92
N GLU A 235 -19.47 -8.64 32.13
CA GLU A 235 -20.08 -7.50 32.84
C GLU A 235 -19.07 -6.38 33.13
N ARG A 236 -17.82 -6.76 33.41
CA ARG A 236 -16.72 -5.80 33.60
C ARG A 236 -16.33 -5.13 32.28
N LEU A 237 -16.28 -5.90 31.20
CA LEU A 237 -16.01 -5.40 29.84
C LEU A 237 -17.13 -4.46 29.36
N ARG A 238 -18.40 -4.79 29.61
CA ARG A 238 -19.55 -3.91 29.30
C ARG A 238 -19.48 -2.58 30.03
N ARG A 239 -19.04 -2.58 31.29
CA ARG A 239 -18.82 -1.34 32.06
C ARG A 239 -17.72 -0.49 31.41
N TRP A 240 -16.57 -1.08 31.10
CA TRP A 240 -15.45 -0.36 30.48
C TRP A 240 -15.77 0.09 29.05
N HIS A 241 -16.52 -0.68 28.28
CA HIS A 241 -17.01 -0.30 26.96
C HIS A 241 -17.90 0.95 27.02
N ARG A 242 -18.84 1.01 27.98
CA ARG A 242 -19.68 2.20 28.18
C ARG A 242 -18.83 3.43 28.53
N GLU A 243 -17.93 3.29 29.49
CA GLU A 243 -17.02 4.38 29.89
C GLU A 243 -16.12 4.82 28.73
N ALA A 244 -15.66 3.87 27.91
CA ALA A 244 -14.86 4.14 26.73
C ALA A 244 -15.66 4.86 25.63
N SER A 245 -16.92 4.48 25.42
CA SER A 245 -17.81 5.17 24.47
C SER A 245 -18.10 6.61 24.88
N GLU A 246 -18.19 6.90 26.18
CA GLU A 246 -18.37 8.26 26.71
C GLU A 246 -17.11 9.13 26.56
N LYS A 247 -15.92 8.51 26.56
CA LYS A 247 -14.62 9.20 26.42
C LYS A 247 -14.15 9.32 24.96
N ALA A 248 -14.78 8.62 24.03
CA ALA A 248 -14.43 8.62 22.61
C ALA A 248 -15.23 9.65 21.79
N ASP A 249 -16.32 10.18 22.34
CA ASP A 249 -17.16 11.27 21.81
C ASP A 249 -16.63 12.65 22.26
#